data_AF-A0A967EMJ7-F1
#
_entry.id   AF-A0A967EMJ7-F1
#
_cell.length_a   1.000
_cell.length_b   1.000
_cell.length_c   1.000
_cell.angle_alpha   90.00
_cell.angle_beta   90.00
_cell.angle_gamma   90.00
#
_symmetry.space_group_name_H-M   'P 1'
#
loop_
_entity.id
_entity.type
_entity.pdbx_description
1 polymer ?
#
loop_
_entity_poly.entity_id
_entity_poly.type
_entity_poly.pdbx_seq_one_letter_code
_entity_poly.pdbx_strand_id
1 'polypeptide(L)'
;MKITKDKDNLIITIPLRQEINNCYKVQDNLPLTDNLVGIIAGDEFTISHLNDLNYKDSQQEGSPILYFEDEEELREACKIGEIMIWEYDICIKCGKAIRGASSWDNGHICYSCNLKNEKI
;
A
#
# COMPACT_ATOMS: atom_id res chain seq x y z
N MET A 1 6.90 11.55 11.19
CA MET A 1 7.13 12.41 10.02
C MET A 1 7.75 13.72 10.47
N LYS A 2 8.77 14.22 9.76
CA LYS A 2 9.41 15.51 10.03
C LYS A 2 9.40 16.34 8.75
N ILE A 3 8.97 17.59 8.87
CA ILE A 3 8.93 18.54 7.75
C ILE A 3 10.00 19.60 8.00
N THR A 4 10.92 19.74 7.06
CA THR A 4 11.99 20.74 7.08
C THR A 4 12.06 21.46 5.74
N LYS A 5 12.83 22.55 5.66
CA LYS A 5 13.16 23.21 4.39
C LYS A 5 14.67 23.32 4.23
N ASP A 6 15.15 23.21 3.00
CA ASP A 6 16.49 23.61 2.62
C ASP A 6 16.42 24.58 1.44
N LYS A 7 16.83 25.84 1.64
CA LYS A 7 16.76 26.96 0.69
C LYS A 7 15.47 26.98 -0.13
N ASP A 8 15.47 26.29 -1.27
CA ASP A 8 14.41 26.27 -2.28
C ASP A 8 13.50 25.02 -2.21
N ASN A 9 13.81 24.05 -1.33
CA ASN A 9 13.16 22.75 -1.27
C ASN A 9 12.42 22.52 0.05
N LEU A 10 11.22 21.94 -0.04
CA LEU A 10 10.53 21.29 1.07
C LEU A 10 11.09 19.86 1.22
N ILE A 11 11.55 19.50 2.42
CA ILE A 11 12.06 18.17 2.73
C ILE A 11 11.08 17.50 3.69
N ILE A 12 10.47 16.41 3.24
CA ILE A 12 9.59 15.56 4.04
C ILE A 12 10.38 14.29 4.38
N THR A 13 10.68 14.09 5.66
CA THR A 13 11.32 12.87 6.15
C THR A 13 10.28 11.95 6.77
N ILE A 14 10.18 10.75 6.20
CA ILE A 14 9.27 9.70 6.63
C ILE A 14 10.11 8.52 7.11
N PRO A 15 9.90 8.02 8.33
CA PRO A 15 10.67 6.89 8.81
C PRO A 15 10.26 5.63 8.02
N LEU A 16 11.23 4.81 7.62
CA LEU A 16 10.98 3.56 6.89
C LEU A 16 10.28 2.52 7.77
N ARG A 17 10.51 2.58 9.09
CA ARG A 17 9.91 1.72 10.09
C ARG A 17 9.19 2.52 11.17
N GLN A 18 8.19 1.91 11.78
CA GLN A 18 7.39 2.47 12.87
C GLN A 18 7.27 1.46 14.01
N GLU A 19 6.97 1.92 15.22
CA GLU A 19 6.58 1.02 16.30
C GLU A 19 5.26 0.32 15.94
N ILE A 20 5.12 -0.94 16.35
CA ILE A 20 3.88 -1.69 16.14
C ILE A 20 2.71 -0.97 16.83
N ASN A 21 1.64 -0.72 16.07
CA ASN A 21 0.42 -0.13 16.60
C ASN A 21 -0.52 -1.22 17.15
N ASN A 22 -0.37 -1.58 18.42
CA ASN A 22 -1.22 -2.57 19.07
C ASN A 22 -1.83 -2.02 20.37
N CYS A 23 -3.11 -1.65 20.31
CA CYS A 23 -3.86 -1.11 21.45
C CYS A 23 -4.03 -2.07 22.63
N TYR A 24 -3.78 -3.37 22.44
CA TYR A 24 -3.82 -4.38 23.50
C TYR A 24 -2.46 -4.58 24.19
N LYS A 25 -1.38 -4.02 23.64
CA LYS A 25 -0.04 -4.09 24.24
C LYS A 25 0.34 -2.72 24.80
N VAL A 26 0.14 -2.54 26.10
CA VAL A 26 0.68 -1.39 26.85
C VAL A 26 2.07 -1.78 27.32
N GLN A 27 3.06 -1.66 26.45
CA GLN A 27 4.47 -1.86 26.79
C GLN A 27 5.32 -0.76 26.16
N ASP A 28 6.29 -0.26 26.92
CA ASP A 28 7.35 0.58 26.38
C ASP A 28 8.30 -0.29 25.53
N ASN A 29 8.72 0.23 24.38
CA ASN A 29 9.61 -0.43 23.40
C ASN A 29 8.98 -1.62 22.65
N LEU A 30 7.88 -1.38 21.94
CA LEU A 30 7.36 -2.36 20.99
C LEU A 30 8.35 -2.60 19.84
N PRO A 31 8.35 -3.79 19.22
CA PRO A 31 9.16 -4.05 18.04
C PRO A 31 8.84 -3.05 16.92
N LEU A 32 9.81 -2.81 16.04
CA LEU A 32 9.61 -2.04 14.83
C LEU A 32 9.02 -2.92 13.71
N THR A 33 8.14 -2.33 12.91
CA THR A 33 7.55 -2.89 11.70
C THR A 33 7.71 -1.91 10.55
N ASP A 34 7.49 -2.35 9.31
CA ASP A 34 7.56 -1.48 8.15
C ASP A 34 6.46 -0.41 8.19
N ASN A 35 6.80 0.80 7.76
CA ASN A 35 5.89 1.95 7.73
C ASN A 35 5.42 2.30 6.32
N LEU A 36 6.08 1.75 5.30
CA LEU A 36 5.88 2.08 3.91
C LEU A 36 5.75 0.81 3.07
N VAL A 37 5.01 0.92 1.98
CA VAL A 37 4.85 -0.14 0.98
C VAL A 37 4.73 0.50 -0.40
N GLY A 38 5.42 -0.07 -1.39
CA GLY A 38 5.23 0.27 -2.79
C GLY A 38 3.98 -0.43 -3.33
N ILE A 39 3.16 0.26 -4.10
CA ILE A 39 1.90 -0.24 -4.64
C ILE A 39 1.94 -0.16 -6.15
N ILE A 40 1.67 -1.30 -6.79
CA ILE A 40 1.37 -1.39 -8.22
C ILE A 40 -0.09 -1.81 -8.34
N ALA A 41 -0.94 -0.90 -8.80
CA ALA A 41 -2.37 -1.09 -8.89
C ALA A 41 -2.89 -0.65 -10.28
N GLY A 42 -2.45 -1.37 -11.31
CA GLY A 42 -2.81 -1.08 -12.70
C GLY A 42 -1.87 -0.01 -13.24
N ASP A 43 -2.40 1.18 -13.47
CA ASP A 43 -1.64 2.38 -13.84
C ASP A 43 -1.31 3.27 -12.62
N GLU A 44 -1.68 2.86 -11.41
CA GLU A 44 -1.32 3.55 -10.17
C GLU A 44 0.00 2.99 -9.59
N PHE A 45 1.03 3.83 -9.52
CA PHE A 45 2.34 3.52 -8.95
C PHE A 45 2.64 4.45 -7.77
N THR A 46 2.58 3.94 -6.55
CA THR A 46 2.72 4.79 -5.34
C THR A 46 3.60 4.18 -4.27
N ILE A 47 4.22 5.04 -3.44
CA ILE A 47 4.61 4.64 -2.09
C ILE A 47 3.51 5.10 -1.14
N SER A 48 2.95 4.15 -0.40
CA SER A 48 1.84 4.35 0.53
C SER A 48 2.26 4.03 1.96
N HIS A 49 1.50 4.54 2.93
CA HIS A 49 1.62 4.08 4.30
C HIS A 49 1.28 2.58 4.40
N LEU A 50 2.07 1.84 5.16
CA LEU A 50 1.72 0.47 5.54
C LEU A 50 1.07 0.50 6.93
N ASN A 51 -0.21 0.13 6.99
CA ASN A 51 -0.91 0.00 8.25
C ASN A 51 -0.72 -1.41 8.79
N ASP A 52 0.12 -1.51 9.81
CA ASP A 52 0.32 -2.74 10.56
C ASP A 52 -0.88 -3.01 11.47
N LEU A 53 -1.66 -4.05 11.16
CA LEU A 53 -2.79 -4.51 11.96
C LEU A 53 -2.39 -5.75 12.75
N ASN A 54 -1.24 -5.72 13.42
CA ASN A 54 -0.68 -6.86 14.15
C ASN A 54 -1.61 -7.44 15.25
N TYR A 55 -2.62 -6.69 15.70
CA TYR A 55 -3.66 -7.24 16.60
C TYR A 55 -4.62 -8.22 15.90
N LYS A 56 -4.54 -8.32 14.56
CA LYS A 56 -5.29 -9.20 13.66
C LYS A 56 -4.36 -10.01 12.74
N ASP A 57 -3.06 -10.06 13.04
CA ASP A 57 -2.03 -10.72 12.21
C ASP A 57 -2.15 -10.38 10.71
N SER A 58 -2.39 -9.10 10.40
CA SER A 58 -2.63 -8.62 9.04
C SER A 58 -1.98 -7.26 8.80
N GLN A 59 -1.82 -6.93 7.53
CA GLN A 59 -1.35 -5.62 7.06
C GLN A 59 -2.35 -5.06 6.06
N GLN A 60 -2.42 -3.73 5.97
CA GLN A 60 -3.32 -3.05 5.04
C GLN A 60 -2.62 -1.86 4.38
N GLU A 61 -2.90 -1.64 3.10
CA GLU A 61 -2.52 -0.42 2.39
C GLU A 61 -3.21 0.79 3.06
N GLY A 62 -2.41 1.79 3.40
CA GLY A 62 -2.84 3.10 3.89
C GLY A 62 -2.89 4.15 2.79
N SER A 63 -2.87 5.42 3.17
CA SER A 63 -2.92 6.51 2.21
C SER A 63 -1.64 6.58 1.36
N PRO A 64 -1.75 6.85 0.05
CA PRO A 64 -0.60 7.13 -0.81
C PRO A 64 0.09 8.43 -0.39
N ILE A 65 1.42 8.42 -0.49
CA ILE A 65 2.30 9.51 -0.07
C ILE A 65 3.02 10.11 -1.28
N LEU A 66 3.56 9.25 -2.13
CA LEU A 66 4.28 9.61 -3.35
C LEU A 66 3.67 8.87 -4.53
N TYR A 67 3.54 9.59 -5.64
CA TYR A 67 3.07 9.06 -6.92
C TYR A 67 4.24 9.10 -7.91
N PHE A 68 4.37 8.04 -8.68
CA PHE A 68 5.38 7.88 -9.72
C PHE A 68 4.71 7.88 -11.09
N GLU A 69 5.43 8.29 -12.13
CA GLU A 69 4.88 8.31 -13.49
C GLU A 69 4.79 6.90 -14.07
N ASP A 70 5.71 6.03 -13.69
CA ASP A 70 5.77 4.65 -14.14
C ASP A 70 6.25 3.65 -13.08
N GLU A 71 6.16 2.37 -13.44
CA GLU A 71 6.56 1.25 -12.60
C GLU A 71 8.08 1.21 -12.33
N GLU A 72 8.90 1.66 -13.27
CA GLU A 72 10.36 1.62 -13.17
C GLU A 72 10.85 2.58 -12.09
N GLU A 73 10.36 3.82 -12.11
CA GLU A 73 10.65 4.83 -11.08
C GLU A 73 10.26 4.35 -9.68
N LEU A 74 9.06 3.75 -9.53
CA LEU A 74 8.62 3.17 -8.27
C LEU A 74 9.57 2.06 -7.80
N ARG A 75 9.90 1.11 -8.67
CA ARG A 75 10.75 -0.03 -8.32
C ARG A 75 12.15 0.42 -7.92
N GLU A 76 12.71 1.44 -8.57
CA GLU A 76 14.00 2.02 -8.21
C GLU A 76 13.94 2.70 -6.84
N ALA A 77 12.93 3.54 -6.60
CA ALA A 77 12.73 4.18 -5.30
C ALA A 77 12.53 3.16 -4.16
N CYS A 78 11.71 2.13 -4.38
CA CYS A 78 11.51 1.06 -3.42
C CYS A 78 12.79 0.27 -3.15
N LYS A 79 13.61 0.00 -4.17
CA LYS A 79 14.91 -0.67 -4.01
C LYS A 79 15.87 0.16 -3.16
N ILE A 80 15.95 1.49 -3.39
CA ILE A 80 16.78 2.40 -2.61
C ILE A 80 16.33 2.43 -1.14
N GLY A 81 15.02 2.46 -0.92
CA GLY A 81 14.43 2.52 0.42
C GLY A 81 14.32 1.18 1.13
N GLU A 82 14.71 0.06 0.50
CA GLU A 82 14.43 -1.31 0.97
C GLU A 82 12.93 -1.53 1.30
N ILE A 83 12.04 -0.95 0.50
CA ILE A 83 10.58 -0.97 0.67
C ILE A 83 10.01 -2.15 -0.14
N MET A 84 9.17 -2.97 0.51
CA MET A 84 8.45 -4.06 -0.17
C MET A 84 7.42 -3.53 -1.16
N ILE A 85 7.13 -4.30 -2.23
CA ILE A 85 6.12 -3.94 -3.23
C ILE A 85 4.95 -4.92 -3.15
N TRP A 86 3.73 -4.38 -3.18
CA TRP A 86 2.48 -5.11 -3.35
C TRP A 86 1.91 -4.83 -4.73
N GLU A 87 1.60 -5.90 -5.45
CA GLU A 87 0.99 -5.84 -6.77
C GLU A 87 -0.47 -6.30 -6.65
N TYR A 88 -1.41 -5.45 -7.05
CA TYR A 88 -2.84 -5.74 -6.99
C TYR A 88 -3.33 -6.31 -8.32
N ASP A 89 -4.15 -7.35 -8.23
CA ASP A 89 -4.88 -7.88 -9.37
C ASP A 89 -5.82 -6.82 -9.97
N ILE A 90 -5.98 -6.84 -11.28
CA ILE A 90 -6.90 -5.95 -12.00
C ILE A 90 -8.16 -6.71 -12.40
N CYS A 91 -9.33 -6.11 -12.13
CA CYS A 91 -10.60 -6.69 -12.52
C CYS A 91 -10.76 -6.69 -14.03
N ILE A 92 -10.89 -7.88 -14.64
CA ILE A 92 -11.03 -8.03 -16.10
C ILE A 92 -12.30 -7.34 -16.66
N LYS A 93 -13.31 -7.10 -15.82
CA LYS A 93 -14.59 -6.50 -16.24
C LYS A 93 -14.61 -4.98 -16.18
N CYS A 94 -13.90 -4.37 -15.23
CA CYS A 94 -13.95 -2.92 -15.03
C CYS A 94 -12.59 -2.21 -15.10
N GLY A 95 -11.49 -2.96 -15.26
CA GLY A 95 -10.14 -2.41 -15.35
C GLY A 95 -9.61 -1.82 -14.04
N LYS A 96 -10.33 -1.95 -12.93
CA LYS A 96 -9.91 -1.39 -11.63
C LYS A 96 -9.12 -2.40 -10.80
N ALA A 97 -8.13 -1.90 -10.07
CA ALA A 97 -7.41 -2.69 -9.07
C ALA A 97 -8.33 -3.25 -7.98
N ILE A 98 -8.07 -4.48 -7.56
CA ILE A 98 -8.87 -5.21 -6.59
C ILE A 98 -8.22 -5.13 -5.22
N ARG A 99 -8.57 -4.10 -4.45
CA ARG A 99 -8.12 -3.90 -3.05
C ARG A 99 -8.95 -4.69 -2.03
N GLY A 100 -9.27 -5.95 -2.32
CA GLY A 100 -10.17 -6.76 -1.50
C GLY A 100 -10.47 -8.13 -2.10
N ALA A 101 -11.68 -8.64 -1.88
CA ALA A 101 -12.05 -9.97 -2.38
C ALA A 101 -12.19 -9.99 -3.92
N SER A 102 -11.59 -11.01 -4.54
CA SER A 102 -11.80 -11.38 -5.94
C SER A 102 -12.42 -12.77 -6.05
N SER A 103 -13.19 -12.98 -7.11
CA SER A 103 -13.51 -14.33 -7.60
C SER A 103 -12.69 -14.63 -8.85
N TRP A 104 -12.41 -15.90 -9.08
CA TRP A 104 -11.68 -16.36 -10.27
C TRP A 104 -12.66 -16.99 -11.27
N ASP A 105 -12.90 -16.31 -12.38
CA ASP A 105 -13.66 -16.83 -13.52
C ASP A 105 -13.10 -16.23 -14.81
N ASN A 106 -12.23 -16.98 -15.48
CA ASN A 106 -11.42 -16.52 -16.63
C ASN A 106 -10.56 -15.27 -16.34
N GLY A 107 -10.19 -15.07 -15.07
CA GLY A 107 -9.41 -13.94 -14.56
C GLY A 107 -10.01 -13.43 -13.24
N HIS A 108 -9.35 -12.42 -12.65
CA HIS A 108 -9.85 -11.83 -11.41
C HIS A 108 -11.05 -10.91 -11.68
N ILE A 109 -12.13 -11.12 -10.95
CA ILE A 109 -13.33 -10.29 -10.98
C ILE A 109 -13.54 -9.68 -9.60
N CYS A 110 -13.67 -8.35 -9.53
CA CYS A 110 -13.98 -7.69 -8.26
C CYS A 110 -15.39 -8.03 -7.79
N TYR A 111 -15.59 -8.07 -6.47
CA TYR A 111 -16.89 -8.38 -5.85
C TYR A 111 -18.07 -7.60 -6.45
N SER A 112 -17.89 -6.29 -6.71
CA SER A 112 -18.94 -5.45 -7.31
C SER A 112 -19.32 -5.89 -8.73
N CYS A 113 -18.36 -6.34 -9.54
CA CYS A 113 -18.63 -6.88 -10.87
C CYS A 113 -19.24 -8.28 -10.78
N ASN A 114 -18.88 -9.09 -9.77
CA ASN A 114 -19.48 -10.40 -9.55
C ASN A 114 -20.98 -10.28 -9.24
N LEU A 115 -21.36 -9.44 -8.27
CA LEU A 115 -22.75 -9.22 -7.87
C LEU A 115 -23.67 -8.72 -9.01
N LYS A 116 -23.11 -8.01 -10.00
CA LYS A 116 -23.89 -7.56 -11.17
C LYS A 116 -24.23 -8.69 -12.12
N ASN A 117 -23.45 -9.79 -12.15
CA ASN A 117 -23.76 -10.94 -13.01
C ASN A 117 -24.81 -11.86 -12.38
N GLU A 118 -24.90 -11.90 -11.05
CA GLU A 118 -25.84 -12.76 -10.32
C GLU A 118 -27.29 -12.24 -10.34
N LYS A 119 -27.55 -11.04 -10.89
CA LYS A 119 -28.89 -10.44 -10.98
C LYS A 119 -29.62 -10.70 -12.32
N ILE A 120 -29.27 -11.75 -13.04
CA ILE A 120 -29.94 -12.18 -14.28
C ILE A 120 -30.72 -13.47 -14.00
#